data_AF-A0A7S2UUJ3-F1
#
_entry.id   AF-A0A7S2UUJ3-F1
#
_cell.length_a   1.000
_cell.length_b   1.000
_cell.length_c   1.000
_cell.angle_alpha   90.00
_cell.angle_beta   90.00
_cell.angle_gamma   90.00
#
_symmetry.space_group_name_H-M   'P 1'
#
loop_
_entity.id
_entity.type
_entity.pdbx_description
1 polymer ?
#
loop_
_entity_poly.entity_id
_entity_poly.type
_entity_poly.pdbx_seq_one_letter_code
_entity_poly.pdbx_strand_id
1 'polypeptide(L)'
;MAPLRCITLLLAYATCALCFSKIPSQICHPNAVQTGFKSSAIFNSKICNDEHSSNDQSLRSVVGAALGIALLFGSPPLEFCSLTLDAVKIQPVWAVSGGGLDYASADLTEMSFEGGNFNKKDFSGSNAPGVSFKGAKLRGARFFKANLKGADFTGADMSVAAMEASQLSGTIFTDAVLEGAYFSDTIEEAADISGADFTDAVLRGDVVDNLCGRKDATGTNPKTGVSTRDSLFCP
;
A
#
# COMPACT_ATOMS: atom_id res chain seq x y z
N MET A 1 -63.54 -3.09 -37.96
CA MET A 1 -62.88 -1.85 -38.42
C MET A 1 -62.10 -1.24 -37.28
N ALA A 2 -60.97 -0.60 -37.61
CA ALA A 2 -59.93 0.01 -36.75
C ALA A 2 -58.86 -0.92 -36.13
N PRO A 3 -57.61 -0.88 -36.65
CA PRO A 3 -56.42 -1.48 -36.07
C PRO A 3 -55.34 -0.44 -35.61
N LEU A 4 -54.29 -0.96 -34.93
CA LEU A 4 -52.96 -0.39 -34.64
C LEU A 4 -52.78 0.62 -33.50
N ARG A 5 -52.26 0.14 -32.36
CA ARG A 5 -51.04 0.59 -31.64
C ARG A 5 -51.04 0.07 -30.20
N CYS A 6 -50.63 -1.19 -30.00
CA CYS A 6 -50.48 -1.75 -28.64
C CYS A 6 -49.52 -2.95 -28.62
N ILE A 7 -48.26 -2.80 -29.08
CA ILE A 7 -47.25 -3.89 -28.95
C ILE A 7 -45.84 -3.42 -28.50
N THR A 8 -45.49 -2.13 -28.46
CA THR A 8 -44.10 -1.71 -28.13
C THR A 8 -43.90 -1.05 -26.76
N LEU A 9 -44.51 -1.58 -25.70
CA LEU A 9 -44.33 -1.02 -24.33
C LEU A 9 -44.27 -2.05 -23.18
N LEU A 10 -43.84 -3.29 -23.46
CA LEU A 10 -43.67 -4.33 -22.43
C LEU A 10 -42.23 -4.87 -22.29
N LEU A 11 -41.24 -4.28 -22.98
CA LEU A 11 -39.83 -4.71 -22.93
C LEU A 11 -38.90 -3.79 -22.11
N ALA A 12 -39.40 -2.68 -21.56
CA ALA A 12 -38.55 -1.73 -20.81
C ALA A 12 -38.66 -1.84 -19.28
N TYR A 13 -39.57 -2.67 -18.75
CA TYR A 13 -39.76 -2.83 -17.29
C TYR A 13 -39.09 -4.07 -16.69
N ALA A 14 -38.35 -4.87 -17.48
CA ALA A 14 -37.76 -6.13 -17.03
C ALA A 14 -36.24 -6.10 -16.78
N THR A 15 -35.55 -4.97 -16.99
CA THR A 15 -34.08 -4.90 -16.85
C THR A 15 -33.56 -4.18 -15.60
N CYS A 16 -34.42 -3.61 -14.76
CA CYS A 16 -33.98 -2.90 -13.55
C CYS A 16 -34.29 -3.60 -12.21
N ALA A 17 -34.85 -4.82 -12.22
CA ALA A 17 -35.23 -5.56 -11.01
C ALA A 17 -34.42 -6.86 -10.77
N LEU A 18 -33.38 -7.14 -11.57
CA LEU A 18 -32.56 -8.36 -11.45
C LEU A 18 -31.11 -8.16 -10.99
N CYS A 19 -30.70 -6.93 -10.63
CA CYS A 19 -29.34 -6.70 -10.10
C CYS A 19 -29.23 -6.74 -8.57
N PHE A 20 -30.32 -7.02 -7.83
CA PHE A 20 -30.34 -6.98 -6.35
C PHE A 20 -30.95 -8.24 -5.69
N SER A 21 -30.80 -9.44 -6.29
CA SER A 21 -31.29 -10.67 -5.66
C SER A 21 -30.37 -11.89 -5.74
N LYS A 22 -29.06 -11.69 -5.94
CA LYS A 22 -28.08 -12.77 -5.77
C LYS A 22 -26.80 -12.30 -5.07
N ILE A 23 -26.95 -11.87 -3.82
CA ILE A 23 -25.89 -12.01 -2.83
C ILE A 23 -26.27 -13.23 -1.98
N PRO A 24 -25.60 -14.38 -2.11
CA PRO A 24 -25.72 -15.40 -1.09
C PRO A 24 -24.90 -14.94 0.12
N SER A 25 -25.58 -14.29 1.06
CA SER A 25 -25.17 -14.21 2.44
C SER A 25 -25.38 -15.58 3.08
N GLN A 26 -24.39 -16.47 3.01
CA GLN A 26 -24.34 -17.65 3.87
C GLN A 26 -22.89 -17.99 4.26
N ILE A 27 -22.63 -17.76 5.55
CA ILE A 27 -21.95 -18.67 6.46
C ILE A 27 -20.41 -18.75 6.36
N CYS A 28 -19.78 -18.06 7.31
CA CYS A 28 -18.60 -18.56 8.00
C CYS A 28 -18.86 -20.00 8.48
N HIS A 29 -18.18 -20.99 7.92
CA HIS A 29 -17.78 -22.18 8.66
C HIS A 29 -16.38 -22.64 8.24
N PRO A 30 -15.60 -23.19 9.18
CA PRO A 30 -14.17 -23.41 9.06
C PRO A 30 -13.88 -24.74 8.36
N ASN A 31 -12.67 -24.86 7.81
CA ASN A 31 -12.05 -26.10 7.31
C ASN A 31 -12.58 -26.68 6.00
N ALA A 32 -11.88 -26.34 4.92
CA ALA A 32 -11.54 -27.29 3.86
C ALA A 32 -10.07 -27.10 3.46
N VAL A 33 -9.18 -27.35 4.42
CA VAL A 33 -7.80 -27.74 4.10
C VAL A 33 -7.88 -29.17 3.60
N GLN A 34 -7.76 -29.39 2.28
CA GLN A 34 -7.29 -30.67 1.79
C GLN A 34 -5.79 -30.74 2.12
N THR A 35 -5.46 -31.33 3.26
CA THR A 35 -4.10 -31.85 3.50
C THR A 35 -4.01 -33.24 2.86
N GLY A 36 -2.88 -33.54 2.22
CA GLY A 36 -2.57 -34.93 1.91
C GLY A 36 -1.70 -35.26 0.69
N PHE A 37 -0.58 -34.58 0.49
CA PHE A 37 0.67 -35.35 0.47
C PHE A 37 1.10 -35.53 1.93
N LYS A 38 1.43 -36.78 2.28
CA LYS A 38 1.79 -37.23 3.62
C LYS A 38 2.97 -36.43 4.20
N SER A 39 2.85 -35.92 5.43
CA SER A 39 3.76 -36.24 6.55
C SER A 39 3.43 -35.36 7.77
N SER A 40 2.91 -36.02 8.82
CA SER A 40 3.02 -35.77 10.26
C SER A 40 3.49 -34.40 10.78
N ALA A 41 2.61 -33.69 11.51
CA ALA A 41 2.77 -33.32 12.94
C ALA A 41 2.04 -32.01 13.33
N ILE A 42 0.98 -32.17 14.12
CA ILE A 42 0.51 -31.39 15.29
C ILE A 42 1.10 -29.97 15.48
N PHE A 43 0.28 -28.91 15.44
CA PHE A 43 0.09 -27.97 16.58
C PHE A 43 -1.01 -26.91 16.35
N ASN A 44 -1.71 -26.61 17.46
CA ASN A 44 -2.76 -25.61 17.66
C ASN A 44 -2.38 -24.19 17.21
N SER A 45 -3.34 -23.42 16.68
CA SER A 45 -3.37 -21.97 16.93
C SER A 45 -4.78 -21.44 17.18
N LYS A 46 -4.95 -20.98 18.41
CA LYS A 46 -5.95 -20.04 18.90
C LYS A 46 -5.39 -18.63 18.60
N ILE A 47 -6.32 -17.68 18.44
CA ILE A 47 -6.17 -16.20 18.43
C ILE A 47 -6.42 -15.58 17.04
N CYS A 48 -7.68 -15.21 16.81
CA CYS A 48 -8.00 -13.93 16.18
C CYS A 48 -8.00 -12.88 17.30
N ASN A 49 -7.18 -11.85 17.17
CA ASN A 49 -7.37 -10.53 17.77
C ASN A 49 -6.54 -9.56 16.93
N ASP A 50 -7.21 -8.66 16.22
CA ASP A 50 -7.16 -7.24 16.57
C ASP A 50 -8.20 -6.46 15.78
N GLU A 51 -8.98 -5.70 16.54
CA GLU A 51 -9.93 -4.70 16.07
C GLU A 51 -9.16 -3.51 15.48
N HIS A 52 -9.51 -3.09 14.26
CA HIS A 52 -9.43 -1.67 13.94
C HIS A 52 -10.70 -1.20 13.25
N SER A 53 -11.45 -0.42 14.02
CA SER A 53 -12.65 0.30 13.67
C SER A 53 -12.38 1.32 12.55
N SER A 54 -12.73 0.98 11.30
CA SER A 54 -13.01 1.99 10.28
C SER A 54 -14.45 2.48 10.47
N ASN A 55 -14.61 3.54 11.25
CA ASN A 55 -15.87 4.24 11.43
C ASN A 55 -16.15 5.07 10.17
N ASP A 56 -16.68 4.43 9.13
CA ASP A 56 -16.94 5.08 7.85
C ASP A 56 -18.28 5.84 7.88
N GLN A 57 -18.21 7.05 8.44
CA GLN A 57 -19.33 8.00 8.47
C GLN A 57 -19.56 8.68 7.11
N SER A 58 -18.70 8.43 6.11
CA SER A 58 -18.74 9.07 4.79
C SER A 58 -19.67 8.34 3.80
N LEU A 59 -19.78 7.02 3.89
CA LEU A 59 -20.68 6.23 3.02
C LEU A 59 -22.17 6.41 3.34
N ARG A 60 -22.51 6.76 4.60
CA ARG A 60 -23.91 6.96 5.01
C ARG A 60 -24.53 8.26 4.51
N SER A 61 -23.73 9.31 4.27
CA SER A 61 -24.26 10.62 3.83
C SER A 61 -24.61 10.63 2.34
N VAL A 62 -23.85 9.91 1.51
CA VAL A 62 -24.05 9.88 0.05
C VAL A 62 -25.28 9.06 -0.34
N VAL A 63 -25.52 7.92 0.33
CA VAL A 63 -26.70 7.08 0.09
C VAL A 63 -27.98 7.77 0.59
N GLY A 64 -27.89 8.59 1.65
CA GLY A 64 -29.02 9.37 2.17
C GLY A 64 -29.47 10.50 1.23
N ALA A 65 -28.53 11.18 0.56
CA ALA A 65 -28.83 12.28 -0.34
C ALA A 65 -29.51 11.83 -1.64
N ALA A 66 -29.13 10.66 -2.17
CA ALA A 66 -29.75 10.10 -3.38
C ALA A 66 -31.21 9.63 -3.16
N LEU A 67 -31.53 9.13 -1.96
CA LEU A 67 -32.89 8.66 -1.64
C LEU A 67 -33.88 9.80 -1.37
N GLY A 68 -33.40 10.98 -0.95
CA GLY A 68 -34.26 12.13 -0.60
C GLY A 68 -34.82 12.89 -1.81
N ILE A 69 -34.12 12.89 -2.94
CA ILE A 69 -34.51 13.68 -4.12
C ILE A 69 -35.60 12.97 -4.94
N ALA A 70 -35.68 11.64 -4.88
CA ALA A 70 -36.66 10.86 -5.65
C ALA A 70 -38.11 10.94 -5.11
N LEU A 71 -38.32 11.41 -3.87
CA LEU A 71 -39.64 11.45 -3.23
C LEU A 71 -40.39 12.79 -3.38
N LEU A 72 -39.75 13.85 -3.88
CA LEU A 72 -40.37 15.18 -4.00
C LEU A 72 -40.74 15.58 -5.44
N PHE A 73 -40.15 14.94 -6.45
CA PHE A 73 -40.41 15.25 -7.86
C PHE A 73 -40.53 13.94 -8.63
N GLY A 74 -41.76 13.53 -8.95
CA GLY A 74 -42.01 12.31 -9.72
C GLY A 74 -41.12 12.23 -10.95
N SER A 75 -40.39 11.11 -11.07
CA SER A 75 -39.50 10.71 -12.17
C SER A 75 -38.71 11.86 -12.84
N PRO A 76 -37.43 12.07 -12.50
CA PRO A 76 -36.64 13.09 -13.19
C PRO A 76 -36.45 12.72 -14.67
N PRO A 77 -36.46 13.71 -15.59
CA PRO A 77 -36.10 13.48 -16.98
C PRO A 77 -34.65 13.00 -17.09
N LEU A 78 -34.36 12.23 -18.15
CA LEU A 78 -33.13 11.48 -18.42
C LEU A 78 -31.83 12.32 -18.56
N GLU A 79 -31.81 13.57 -18.11
CA GLU A 79 -30.63 14.45 -18.12
C GLU A 79 -29.88 14.49 -16.77
N PHE A 80 -30.42 13.89 -15.70
CA PHE A 80 -29.76 13.83 -14.39
C PHE A 80 -28.79 12.65 -14.19
N CYS A 81 -28.63 11.78 -15.19
CA CYS A 81 -27.69 10.65 -15.11
C CYS A 81 -26.22 11.06 -15.29
N SER A 82 -25.95 12.31 -15.69
CA SER A 82 -24.61 12.80 -16.06
C SER A 82 -23.81 13.41 -14.89
N LEU A 83 -24.40 13.56 -13.70
CA LEU A 83 -23.79 14.34 -12.60
C LEU A 83 -23.36 13.52 -11.37
N THR A 84 -23.31 12.19 -11.47
CA THR A 84 -22.86 11.34 -10.35
C THR A 84 -21.64 10.48 -10.64
N LEU A 85 -21.09 10.50 -11.86
CA LEU A 85 -19.88 9.74 -12.19
C LEU A 85 -18.57 10.55 -12.09
N ASP A 86 -18.64 11.89 -12.07
CA ASP A 86 -17.44 12.75 -12.01
C ASP A 86 -16.97 13.06 -10.58
N ALA A 87 -17.70 12.61 -9.55
CA ALA A 87 -17.41 12.95 -8.15
C ALA A 87 -16.96 11.78 -7.27
N VAL A 88 -16.91 10.55 -7.80
CA VAL A 88 -16.25 9.45 -7.09
C VAL A 88 -14.93 9.17 -7.80
N LYS A 89 -13.92 9.97 -7.46
CA LYS A 89 -12.53 9.50 -7.54
C LYS A 89 -12.40 8.35 -6.55
N ILE A 90 -12.85 7.16 -6.94
CA ILE A 90 -12.41 5.94 -6.31
C ILE A 90 -10.95 5.85 -6.73
N GLN A 91 -10.05 6.40 -5.89
CA GLN A 91 -8.68 5.94 -5.90
C GLN A 91 -8.75 4.42 -5.87
N PRO A 92 -8.03 3.68 -6.73
CA PRO A 92 -7.97 2.24 -6.59
C PRO A 92 -7.27 1.97 -5.26
N VAL A 93 -8.04 1.92 -4.17
CA VAL A 93 -7.64 1.23 -2.98
C VAL A 93 -7.65 -0.21 -3.42
N TRP A 94 -6.50 -0.69 -3.90
CA TRP A 94 -6.28 -2.12 -3.98
C TRP A 94 -6.54 -2.60 -2.57
N ALA A 95 -7.62 -3.34 -2.39
CA ALA A 95 -7.76 -4.21 -1.25
C ALA A 95 -6.55 -5.14 -1.35
N VAL A 96 -5.46 -4.78 -0.67
CA VAL A 96 -4.29 -5.62 -0.48
C VAL A 96 -4.77 -6.73 0.45
N SER A 97 -5.40 -7.71 -0.19
CA SER A 97 -6.02 -8.86 0.44
C SER A 97 -4.91 -9.66 1.08
N GLY A 98 -4.94 -9.74 2.41
CA GLY A 98 -4.00 -10.53 3.19
C GLY A 98 -3.91 -11.96 2.65
N GLY A 99 -2.77 -12.28 2.04
CA GLY A 99 -2.55 -13.58 1.42
C GLY A 99 -1.32 -13.65 0.52
N GLY A 100 -0.16 -13.14 0.98
CA GLY A 100 1.13 -13.32 0.31
C GLY A 100 1.33 -12.44 -0.92
N LEU A 101 2.42 -11.66 -0.91
CA LEU A 101 2.88 -10.71 -1.94
C LEU A 101 2.19 -9.34 -1.91
N ASP A 102 2.32 -8.64 -0.78
CA ASP A 102 1.79 -7.29 -0.68
C ASP A 102 2.79 -6.30 -1.29
N TYR A 103 2.53 -5.94 -2.55
CA TYR A 103 3.21 -5.01 -3.49
C TYR A 103 4.26 -5.58 -4.44
N ALA A 104 4.50 -6.90 -4.43
CA ALA A 104 5.53 -7.48 -5.27
C ALA A 104 5.18 -7.33 -6.75
N SER A 105 6.15 -6.87 -7.56
CA SER A 105 6.00 -6.62 -9.00
C SER A 105 4.88 -5.63 -9.39
N ALA A 106 4.35 -4.85 -8.44
CA ALA A 106 3.32 -3.86 -8.71
C ALA A 106 3.92 -2.54 -9.22
N ASP A 107 3.13 -1.78 -9.98
CA ASP A 107 3.44 -0.39 -10.35
C ASP A 107 2.83 0.55 -9.31
N LEU A 108 3.69 1.27 -8.59
CA LEU A 108 3.34 2.13 -7.46
C LEU A 108 3.54 3.62 -7.77
N THR A 109 3.81 3.99 -9.02
CA THR A 109 4.20 5.36 -9.44
C THR A 109 3.25 6.49 -9.02
N GLU A 110 1.96 6.20 -8.81
CA GLU A 110 0.95 7.19 -8.39
C GLU A 110 0.50 7.01 -6.93
N MET A 111 1.21 6.20 -6.14
CA MET A 111 0.86 5.89 -4.76
C MET A 111 1.62 6.75 -3.77
N SER A 112 1.00 6.97 -2.60
CA SER A 112 1.66 7.51 -1.41
C SER A 112 1.54 6.52 -0.27
N PHE A 113 2.68 6.26 0.39
CA PHE A 113 2.80 5.36 1.53
C PHE A 113 3.17 6.11 2.82
N GLU A 114 2.97 7.43 2.84
CA GLU A 114 3.37 8.28 3.96
C GLU A 114 2.70 7.86 5.27
N GLY A 115 3.51 7.71 6.33
CA GLY A 115 3.07 7.39 7.69
C GLY A 115 2.40 6.02 7.87
N GLY A 116 2.21 5.24 6.80
CA GLY A 116 1.51 3.96 6.86
C GLY A 116 2.32 2.85 7.52
N ASN A 117 1.66 1.74 7.84
CA ASN A 117 2.30 0.56 8.42
C ASN A 117 2.42 -0.57 7.39
N PHE A 118 3.64 -0.81 6.96
CA PHE A 118 4.03 -1.78 5.93
C PHE A 118 5.13 -2.72 6.43
N ASN A 119 5.18 -2.93 7.75
CA ASN A 119 6.12 -3.87 8.36
C ASN A 119 5.97 -5.26 7.72
N LYS A 120 7.10 -5.86 7.32
CA LYS A 120 7.20 -7.19 6.71
C LYS A 120 6.44 -7.36 5.38
N LYS A 121 6.06 -6.27 4.71
CA LYS A 121 5.44 -6.29 3.38
C LYS A 121 6.50 -6.55 2.29
N ASP A 122 6.05 -6.98 1.12
CA ASP A 122 6.91 -7.45 0.04
C ASP A 122 6.76 -6.58 -1.21
N PHE A 123 7.65 -5.61 -1.37
CA PHE A 123 7.79 -4.73 -2.54
C PHE A 123 8.77 -5.30 -3.58
N SER A 124 9.10 -6.60 -3.52
CA SER A 124 10.12 -7.17 -4.42
C SER A 124 9.71 -7.00 -5.89
N GLY A 125 10.60 -6.42 -6.70
CA GLY A 125 10.39 -6.15 -8.12
C GLY A 125 9.37 -5.04 -8.42
N SER A 126 8.88 -4.30 -7.43
CA SER A 126 7.93 -3.20 -7.68
C SER A 126 8.56 -2.05 -8.46
N ASN A 127 7.76 -1.36 -9.26
CA ASN A 127 8.14 -0.10 -9.90
C ASN A 127 7.63 1.09 -9.07
N ALA A 128 8.51 1.76 -8.33
CA ALA A 128 8.15 2.85 -7.43
C ALA A 128 9.11 4.07 -7.51
N PRO A 129 9.43 4.58 -8.72
CA PRO A 129 10.27 5.75 -8.85
C PRO A 129 9.55 7.00 -8.31
N GLY A 130 10.25 7.80 -7.52
CA GLY A 130 9.72 9.06 -6.94
C GLY A 130 8.63 8.88 -5.88
N VAL A 131 8.32 7.65 -5.47
CA VAL A 131 7.25 7.36 -4.51
C VAL A 131 7.64 7.83 -3.11
N SER A 132 6.66 8.37 -2.38
CA SER A 132 6.85 8.83 -1.00
C SER A 132 6.52 7.74 0.02
N PHE A 133 7.52 7.41 0.84
CA PHE A 133 7.45 6.54 2.01
C PHE A 133 7.75 7.32 3.31
N LYS A 134 7.57 8.65 3.31
CA LYS A 134 7.92 9.50 4.46
C LYS A 134 7.25 9.02 5.74
N GLY A 135 8.03 8.83 6.79
CA GLY A 135 7.50 8.39 8.09
C GLY A 135 6.89 6.99 8.11
N ALA A 136 6.97 6.22 7.01
CA ALA A 136 6.38 4.88 6.93
C ALA A 136 7.08 3.90 7.89
N LYS A 137 6.32 2.92 8.39
CA LYS A 137 6.87 1.79 9.14
C LYS A 137 7.10 0.64 8.18
N LEU A 138 8.36 0.33 7.89
CA LEU A 138 8.85 -0.62 6.90
C LEU A 138 9.77 -1.66 7.53
N ARG A 139 9.65 -1.90 8.84
CA ARG A 139 10.51 -2.85 9.55
C ARG A 139 10.38 -4.24 8.93
N GLY A 140 11.50 -4.78 8.45
CA GLY A 140 11.57 -6.08 7.78
C GLY A 140 10.88 -6.14 6.42
N ALA A 141 10.56 -5.00 5.80
CA ALA A 141 10.03 -4.98 4.45
C ALA A 141 11.08 -5.46 3.42
N ARG A 142 10.62 -6.09 2.34
CA ARG A 142 11.47 -6.58 1.26
C ARG A 142 11.31 -5.71 0.03
N PHE A 143 12.41 -5.22 -0.52
CA PHE A 143 12.52 -4.40 -1.73
C PHE A 143 13.44 -5.04 -2.78
N PHE A 144 13.62 -6.36 -2.71
CA PHE A 144 14.53 -7.07 -3.60
C PHE A 144 14.22 -6.76 -5.07
N LYS A 145 15.22 -6.26 -5.82
CA LYS A 145 15.06 -5.83 -7.23
C LYS A 145 14.01 -4.74 -7.50
N ALA A 146 13.54 -4.01 -6.49
CA ALA A 146 12.61 -2.90 -6.68
C ALA A 146 13.28 -1.72 -7.42
N ASN A 147 12.52 -1.01 -8.25
CA ASN A 147 12.93 0.27 -8.79
C ASN A 147 12.47 1.39 -7.83
N LEU A 148 13.40 1.92 -7.03
CA LEU A 148 13.15 2.95 -6.03
C LEU A 148 13.80 4.29 -6.41
N LYS A 149 14.15 4.51 -7.68
CA LYS A 149 14.85 5.73 -8.11
C LYS A 149 14.12 6.99 -7.66
N GLY A 150 14.79 7.86 -6.90
CA GLY A 150 14.19 9.09 -6.38
C GLY A 150 13.13 8.90 -5.30
N ALA A 151 12.91 7.68 -4.78
CA ALA A 151 11.95 7.45 -3.71
C ALA A 151 12.37 8.16 -2.42
N ASP A 152 11.37 8.61 -1.65
CA ASP A 152 11.58 9.42 -0.46
C ASP A 152 11.24 8.61 0.80
N PHE A 153 12.28 8.21 1.54
CA PHE A 153 12.19 7.48 2.81
C PHE A 153 12.43 8.40 4.01
N THR A 154 12.21 9.72 3.89
CA THR A 154 12.50 10.67 4.96
C THR A 154 11.79 10.26 6.25
N GLY A 155 12.56 10.03 7.31
CA GLY A 155 12.05 9.61 8.60
C GLY A 155 11.34 8.26 8.58
N ALA A 156 11.52 7.39 7.58
CA ALA A 156 10.95 6.05 7.60
C ALA A 156 11.69 5.16 8.62
N ASP A 157 10.98 4.17 9.18
CA ASP A 157 11.61 3.08 9.94
C ASP A 157 11.78 1.87 9.00
N MET A 158 13.01 1.68 8.52
CA MET A 158 13.40 0.60 7.61
C MET A 158 14.30 -0.42 8.33
N SER A 159 14.18 -0.53 9.65
CA SER A 159 14.98 -1.47 10.43
C SER A 159 14.84 -2.88 9.85
N VAL A 160 15.96 -3.58 9.66
CA VAL A 160 16.07 -4.92 9.07
C VAL A 160 15.38 -5.08 7.70
N ALA A 161 15.21 -4.00 6.94
CA ALA A 161 14.70 -4.07 5.57
C ALA A 161 15.73 -4.69 4.62
N ALA A 162 15.24 -5.43 3.62
CA ALA A 162 16.05 -6.10 2.61
C ALA A 162 15.95 -5.34 1.29
N MET A 163 17.02 -4.67 0.86
CA MET A 163 17.08 -3.82 -0.34
C MET A 163 18.08 -4.34 -1.38
N GLU A 164 18.46 -5.61 -1.32
CA GLU A 164 19.44 -6.19 -2.24
C GLU A 164 18.97 -6.09 -3.70
N ALA A 165 19.91 -5.72 -4.57
CA ALA A 165 19.70 -5.51 -6.00
C ALA A 165 18.62 -4.46 -6.35
N SER A 166 18.23 -3.59 -5.42
CA SER A 166 17.30 -2.49 -5.70
C SER A 166 18.01 -1.30 -6.35
N GLN A 167 17.25 -0.52 -7.13
CA GLN A 167 17.74 0.71 -7.74
C GLN A 167 17.49 1.89 -6.80
N LEU A 168 18.53 2.38 -6.14
CA LEU A 168 18.47 3.44 -5.12
C LEU A 168 18.98 4.81 -5.60
N SER A 169 19.24 4.95 -6.90
CA SER A 169 19.75 6.20 -7.46
C SER A 169 18.81 7.36 -7.13
N GLY A 170 19.34 8.39 -6.47
CA GLY A 170 18.59 9.59 -6.09
C GLY A 170 17.61 9.42 -4.92
N THR A 171 17.58 8.29 -4.22
CA THR A 171 16.70 8.11 -3.05
C THR A 171 17.08 9.04 -1.90
N ILE A 172 16.08 9.44 -1.11
CA ILE A 172 16.26 10.28 0.08
C ILE A 172 16.10 9.42 1.33
N PHE A 173 17.13 9.35 2.15
CA PHE A 173 17.15 8.63 3.43
C PHE A 173 17.27 9.56 4.64
N THR A 174 16.99 10.85 4.48
CA THR A 174 17.09 11.83 5.57
C THR A 174 16.32 11.35 6.81
N ASP A 175 16.96 11.31 7.97
CA ASP A 175 16.38 10.84 9.25
C ASP A 175 15.80 9.40 9.23
N ALA A 176 16.09 8.59 8.20
CA ALA A 176 15.62 7.21 8.12
C ALA A 176 16.36 6.32 9.15
N VAL A 177 15.64 5.36 9.73
CA VAL A 177 16.24 4.33 10.59
C VAL A 177 16.51 3.10 9.72
N LEU A 178 17.79 2.80 9.49
CA LEU A 178 18.26 1.70 8.62
C LEU A 178 18.95 0.62 9.45
N GLU A 179 18.61 0.52 10.74
CA GLU A 179 19.24 -0.40 11.69
C GLU A 179 19.15 -1.85 11.18
N GLY A 180 20.29 -2.50 10.97
CA GLY A 180 20.33 -3.89 10.48
C GLY A 180 19.82 -4.08 9.05
N ALA A 181 19.63 -3.01 8.26
CA ALA A 181 19.16 -3.11 6.89
C ALA A 181 20.25 -3.67 5.95
N TYR A 182 19.81 -4.37 4.90
CA TYR A 182 20.67 -4.99 3.90
C TYR A 182 20.62 -4.19 2.61
N PHE A 183 21.79 -3.72 2.15
CA PHE A 183 21.90 -2.89 0.95
C PHE A 183 22.65 -3.58 -0.18
N SER A 184 22.40 -3.12 -1.41
CA SER A 184 23.37 -3.24 -2.51
C SER A 184 24.33 -2.06 -2.53
N ASP A 185 25.41 -2.17 -3.32
CA ASP A 185 26.38 -1.08 -3.54
C ASP A 185 25.73 0.20 -4.14
N THR A 186 24.48 0.14 -4.60
CA THR A 186 23.73 1.27 -5.18
C THR A 186 23.35 2.38 -4.19
N ILE A 187 23.48 2.15 -2.88
CA ILE A 187 23.21 3.16 -1.84
C ILE A 187 24.12 4.39 -1.96
N GLU A 188 25.30 4.25 -2.58
CA GLU A 188 26.23 5.35 -2.83
C GLU A 188 25.63 6.46 -3.71
N GLU A 189 24.66 6.11 -4.55
CA GLU A 189 23.95 7.03 -5.43
C GLU A 189 22.73 7.69 -4.78
N ALA A 190 22.46 7.44 -3.50
CA ALA A 190 21.38 8.12 -2.78
C ALA A 190 21.59 9.64 -2.82
N ALA A 191 20.51 10.40 -2.94
CA ALA A 191 20.56 11.85 -3.00
C ALA A 191 20.95 12.48 -1.64
N ASP A 192 20.46 11.90 -0.55
CA ASP A 192 20.66 12.43 0.80
C ASP A 192 20.63 11.30 1.84
N ILE A 193 21.60 11.29 2.76
CA ILE A 193 21.67 10.36 3.90
C ILE A 193 21.81 11.08 5.25
N SER A 194 21.56 12.39 5.31
CA SER A 194 21.72 13.19 6.52
C SER A 194 20.77 12.74 7.64
N GLY A 195 21.28 12.55 8.84
CA GLY A 195 20.51 12.05 9.98
C GLY A 195 20.07 10.58 9.85
N ALA A 196 20.44 9.86 8.79
CA ALA A 196 20.16 8.44 8.67
C ALA A 196 20.95 7.64 9.71
N ASP A 197 20.35 6.59 10.25
CA ASP A 197 20.98 5.68 11.22
C ASP A 197 21.30 4.33 10.56
N PHE A 198 22.58 4.05 10.36
CA PHE A 198 23.10 2.83 9.74
C PHE A 198 23.58 1.78 10.76
N THR A 199 23.15 1.87 12.02
CA THR A 199 23.60 0.94 13.07
C THR A 199 23.38 -0.51 12.63
N ASP A 200 24.43 -1.33 12.67
CA ASP A 200 24.41 -2.73 12.23
C ASP A 200 23.96 -2.96 10.77
N ALA A 201 23.87 -1.92 9.93
CA ALA A 201 23.54 -2.07 8.53
C ALA A 201 24.62 -2.88 7.81
N VAL A 202 24.19 -3.78 6.92
CA VAL A 202 25.10 -4.66 6.18
C VAL A 202 25.57 -3.95 4.93
N LEU A 203 26.77 -3.37 5.02
CA LEU A 203 27.45 -2.64 3.96
C LEU A 203 28.84 -3.24 3.72
N ARG A 204 29.31 -3.15 2.47
CA ARG A 204 30.70 -3.50 2.11
C ARG A 204 31.64 -2.40 2.60
N GLY A 205 32.88 -2.76 2.96
CA GLY A 205 33.83 -1.81 3.56
C GLY A 205 34.11 -0.57 2.69
N ASP A 206 34.27 -0.74 1.37
CA ASP A 206 34.49 0.39 0.47
C ASP A 206 33.24 1.26 0.28
N VAL A 207 32.04 0.68 0.39
CA VAL A 207 30.80 1.46 0.42
C VAL A 207 30.76 2.34 1.66
N VAL A 208 31.17 1.81 2.83
CA VAL A 208 31.29 2.61 4.05
C VAL A 208 32.29 3.76 3.85
N ASP A 209 33.48 3.49 3.31
CA ASP A 209 34.49 4.53 3.02
C ASP A 209 33.93 5.63 2.10
N ASN A 210 33.22 5.25 1.05
CA ASN A 210 32.58 6.17 0.12
C ASN A 210 31.49 7.01 0.80
N LEU A 211 30.62 6.38 1.60
CA LEU A 211 29.58 7.09 2.35
C LEU A 211 30.19 8.06 3.38
N CYS A 212 31.24 7.65 4.09
CA CYS A 212 31.94 8.50 5.07
C CYS A 212 32.62 9.72 4.44
N GLY A 213 33.02 9.63 3.16
CA GLY A 213 33.55 10.74 2.38
C GLY A 213 32.49 11.72 1.87
N ARG A 214 31.20 11.39 1.97
CA ARG A 214 30.13 12.29 1.52
C ARG A 214 29.92 13.44 2.51
N LYS A 215 29.65 14.62 1.95
CA LYS A 215 29.38 15.85 2.72
C LYS A 215 28.07 15.80 3.54
N ASP A 216 27.15 14.94 3.14
CA ASP A 216 25.82 14.79 3.76
C ASP A 216 25.76 13.63 4.76
N ALA A 217 26.83 12.85 4.91
CA ALA A 217 27.00 11.91 6.03
C ALA A 217 27.24 12.68 7.34
N THR A 218 26.19 13.34 7.83
CA THR A 218 26.19 14.25 8.97
C THR A 218 24.84 14.19 9.67
N GLY A 219 24.73 14.82 10.84
CA GLY A 219 23.48 14.87 11.59
C GLY A 219 23.32 13.72 12.58
N THR A 220 22.24 13.81 13.35
CA THR A 220 21.88 12.83 14.38
C THR A 220 20.43 12.45 14.16
N ASN A 221 20.17 11.16 14.06
CA ASN A 221 18.82 10.67 13.83
C ASN A 221 17.89 11.11 14.96
N PRO A 222 16.78 11.82 14.67
CA PRO A 222 15.90 12.36 15.71
C PRO A 222 15.13 11.29 16.49
N LYS A 223 15.05 10.05 15.98
CA LYS A 223 14.34 8.94 16.63
C LYS A 223 15.24 8.09 17.51
N THR A 224 16.46 7.81 17.06
CA THR A 224 17.41 6.92 17.76
C THR A 224 18.44 7.69 18.57
N GLY A 225 18.70 8.96 18.25
CA GLY A 225 19.75 9.77 18.87
C GLY A 225 21.16 9.42 18.39
N VAL A 226 21.30 8.56 17.38
CA VAL A 226 22.58 8.10 16.85
C VAL A 226 23.06 9.04 15.73
N SER A 227 24.33 9.40 15.76
CA SER A 227 24.99 10.17 14.69
C SER A 227 25.15 9.31 13.44
N THR A 228 24.86 9.86 12.26
CA THR A 228 25.02 9.14 10.98
C THR A 228 26.44 8.63 10.80
N ARG A 229 27.45 9.46 11.11
CA ARG A 229 28.88 9.08 10.99
C ARG A 229 29.27 8.00 11.98
N ASP A 230 28.73 8.07 13.20
CA ASP A 230 29.04 7.11 14.26
C ASP A 230 28.45 5.75 13.93
N SER A 231 27.21 5.73 13.38
CA SER A 231 26.54 4.52 12.93
C SER A 231 27.24 3.82 11.75
N LEU A 232 27.92 4.61 10.90
CA LEU A 232 28.74 4.12 9.79
C LEU A 232 30.17 3.74 10.23
N PHE A 233 30.54 3.96 11.50
CA PHE A 233 31.91 3.79 11.99
C PHE A 233 32.96 4.57 11.19
N CYS A 234 32.62 5.80 10.76
CA CYS A 234 33.56 6.64 10.03
C CYS A 234 34.78 7.02 10.88
N PRO A 235 35.97 7.15 10.27
CA PRO A 235 37.18 7.63 10.94
C PRO A 235 37.13 9.15 11.24
#